data_AF-A0A4Q3FES9-F1
#
_entry.id   AF-A0A4Q3FES9-F1
#
_cell.length_a   1.000
_cell.length_b   1.000
_cell.length_c   1.000
_cell.angle_alpha   90.00
_cell.angle_beta   90.00
_cell.angle_gamma   90.00
#
_symmetry.space_group_name_H-M   'P 1'
#
loop_
_entity.id
_entity.type
_entity.pdbx_description
1 polymer ?
#
loop_
_entity_poly.entity_id
_entity_poly.type
_entity_poly.pdbx_seq_one_letter_code
_entity_poly.pdbx_strand_id
1 'polypeptide(L)'
;MKKTTIIILFLSGIIWGITSCKKYEQFPVDKVTANYVFDSKDSAGVNAQAFLNAIYGKLRNGHNRVGGDYLDAASDDAISSATSPTTSVTLLSTGSYNSYTFPGDEDSWAYYYQ
;
A
#
# COMPACT_ATOMS: atom_id res chain seq x y z
N MET A 1 -35.67 -41.03 24.03
CA MET A 1 -34.58 -41.67 23.26
C MET A 1 -34.59 -41.26 21.79
N LYS A 2 -35.66 -41.48 21.01
CA LYS A 2 -35.68 -41.09 19.57
C LYS A 2 -35.49 -39.59 19.30
N LYS A 3 -36.09 -38.70 20.12
CA LYS A 3 -35.96 -37.24 19.97
C LYS A 3 -34.53 -36.74 20.24
N THR A 4 -33.86 -37.26 21.26
CA THR A 4 -32.47 -36.90 21.57
C THR A 4 -31.50 -37.40 20.49
N THR A 5 -31.74 -38.58 19.91
CA THR A 5 -30.95 -39.08 18.78
C THR A 5 -31.08 -38.21 17.52
N ILE A 6 -32.29 -37.72 17.21
CA ILE A 6 -32.52 -36.81 16.07
C ILE A 6 -31.78 -35.48 16.27
N ILE A 7 -31.84 -34.92 17.48
CA ILE A 7 -31.14 -33.67 17.81
C ILE A 7 -29.62 -33.82 17.66
N ILE A 8 -29.05 -34.94 18.12
CA ILE A 8 -27.61 -35.24 17.99
C ILE A 8 -27.20 -35.37 16.51
N LEU A 9 -28.02 -36.04 15.69
CA LEU A 9 -27.75 -36.19 14.26
C LEU A 9 -27.79 -34.85 13.51
N PHE A 10 -28.71 -33.97 13.90
CA PHE A 10 -28.83 -32.63 13.32
C PHE A 10 -27.64 -31.74 13.70
N LEU A 11 -27.25 -31.73 14.98
CA LEU A 11 -26.05 -31.01 15.46
C LEU A 11 -24.77 -31.53 14.80
N SER A 12 -24.64 -32.85 14.65
CA SER A 12 -23.55 -33.47 13.89
C SER A 12 -23.53 -32.95 12.45
N GLY A 13 -24.66 -33.00 11.73
CA GLY A 13 -24.76 -32.53 10.35
C GLY A 13 -24.36 -31.06 10.19
N ILE A 14 -24.73 -30.21 11.15
CA ILE A 14 -24.29 -28.81 11.19
C ILE A 14 -22.77 -28.73 11.35
N ILE A 15 -22.18 -29.43 12.32
CA ILE A 15 -20.72 -29.42 12.55
C ILE A 15 -19.95 -29.84 11.29
N TRP A 16 -20.36 -30.92 10.63
CA TRP A 16 -19.73 -31.39 9.40
C TRP A 16 -19.86 -30.36 8.26
N GLY A 17 -21.02 -29.71 8.13
CA GLY A 17 -21.25 -28.67 7.13
C GLY A 17 -20.39 -27.41 7.30
N ILE A 18 -20.07 -27.02 8.55
CA ILE A 18 -19.19 -25.86 8.79
C ILE A 18 -17.72 -26.21 8.50
N THR A 19 -17.32 -27.47 8.72
CA THR A 19 -15.92 -27.91 8.56
C THR A 19 -15.51 -28.19 7.11
N SER A 20 -16.48 -28.40 6.20
CA SER A 20 -16.23 -28.74 4.80
C SER A 20 -15.93 -27.53 3.92
N CYS A 21 -16.31 -26.32 4.33
CA CYS A 21 -16.01 -25.06 3.62
C CYS A 21 -14.59 -24.54 3.89
N LYS A 22 -13.57 -25.39 3.75
CA LYS A 22 -12.18 -24.92 3.73
C LYS A 22 -11.79 -24.60 2.29
N LYS A 23 -11.15 -23.44 2.08
CA LYS A 23 -10.49 -23.16 0.80
C LYS A 23 -9.50 -24.28 0.51
N TYR A 24 -9.61 -24.88 -0.68
CA TYR A 24 -8.75 -25.98 -1.13
C TYR A 24 -7.27 -25.59 -1.15
N GLU A 25 -6.98 -24.33 -1.49
CA GLU A 25 -5.62 -23.79 -1.51
C GLU A 25 -5.50 -22.58 -0.57
N GLN A 26 -4.42 -22.55 0.21
CA GLN A 26 -4.09 -21.41 1.07
C GLN A 26 -3.60 -20.20 0.25
N PHE A 27 -2.99 -20.46 -0.91
CA PHE A 27 -2.54 -19.47 -1.89
C PHE A 27 -2.86 -19.98 -3.30
N PRO A 28 -3.02 -19.08 -4.29
CA PRO A 28 -3.19 -19.51 -5.68
C PRO A 28 -2.02 -20.39 -6.11
N VAL A 29 -2.31 -21.51 -6.78
CA VAL A 29 -1.29 -22.38 -7.37
C VAL A 29 -0.30 -21.62 -8.26
N ASP A 30 -0.79 -20.63 -9.01
CA ASP A 30 0.00 -19.80 -9.94
C ASP A 30 0.60 -18.55 -9.26
N LYS A 31 0.80 -18.57 -7.94
CA LYS A 31 1.41 -17.45 -7.24
C LYS A 31 2.87 -17.30 -7.68
N VAL A 32 3.14 -16.24 -8.44
CA VAL A 32 4.51 -15.84 -8.78
C VAL A 32 5.21 -15.37 -7.51
N THR A 33 6.26 -16.09 -7.12
CA THR A 33 7.11 -15.74 -5.97
C THR A 33 8.41 -15.10 -6.45
N ALA A 34 9.15 -14.45 -5.55
CA ALA A 34 10.44 -13.83 -5.89
C ALA A 34 11.41 -14.80 -6.59
N ASN A 35 11.39 -16.09 -6.23
CA ASN A 35 12.21 -17.11 -6.87
C ASN A 35 11.87 -17.31 -8.35
N TYR A 36 10.60 -17.12 -8.74
CA TYR A 36 10.16 -17.16 -10.14
C TYR A 36 10.32 -15.80 -10.84
N VAL A 37 10.26 -14.69 -10.11
CA VAL A 37 10.52 -13.35 -10.68
C VAL A 37 12.00 -13.18 -11.05
N PHE A 38 12.90 -13.65 -10.19
CA PHE A 38 14.35 -13.45 -10.32
C PHE A 38 15.09 -14.76 -10.64
N ASP A 39 14.44 -15.70 -11.35
CA ASP A 39 15.09 -16.93 -11.78
C ASP A 39 16.16 -16.61 -12.84
N SER A 40 17.41 -16.93 -12.53
CA SER A 40 18.54 -16.82 -13.46
C SER A 40 18.37 -17.61 -14.78
N LYS A 41 17.49 -18.61 -14.80
CA LYS A 41 17.20 -19.45 -15.97
C LYS A 41 16.01 -18.96 -16.79
N ASP A 42 15.25 -17.98 -16.30
CA ASP A 42 14.17 -17.38 -17.07
C ASP A 42 14.75 -16.38 -18.08
N SER A 43 14.97 -16.86 -19.30
CA SER A 43 15.45 -16.02 -20.41
C SER A 43 14.40 -15.02 -20.91
N ALA A 44 13.12 -15.24 -20.63
CA ALA A 44 12.05 -14.34 -21.07
C ALA A 44 11.93 -13.11 -20.14
N GLY A 45 12.17 -13.30 -18.84
CA GLY A 45 12.29 -12.22 -17.86
C GLY A 45 11.02 -11.35 -17.72
N VAL A 46 9.86 -11.85 -18.15
CA VAL A 46 8.60 -11.10 -18.20
C VAL A 46 8.19 -10.63 -16.80
N ASN A 47 8.33 -11.52 -15.80
CA ASN A 47 8.01 -11.20 -14.41
C ASN A 47 9.00 -10.18 -13.82
N ALA A 48 10.28 -10.29 -14.15
CA ALA A 48 11.29 -9.31 -13.72
C ALA A 48 11.03 -7.92 -14.33
N GLN A 49 10.66 -7.86 -15.60
CA GLN A 49 10.27 -6.61 -16.26
C GLN A 49 9.01 -6.01 -15.63
N ALA A 50 7.98 -6.82 -15.38
CA ALA A 50 6.77 -6.38 -14.70
C ALA A 50 7.07 -5.85 -13.28
N PHE A 51 7.96 -6.52 -12.55
CA PHE A 51 8.42 -6.07 -11.24
C PHE A 51 9.12 -4.70 -11.30
N LEU A 52 10.04 -4.51 -12.26
CA LEU A 52 10.71 -3.22 -12.47
C LEU A 52 9.72 -2.11 -12.85
N ASN A 53 8.80 -2.40 -13.77
CA ASN A 53 7.76 -1.46 -14.19
C ASN A 53 6.84 -1.09 -13.03
N ALA A 54 6.53 -2.04 -12.13
CA ALA A 54 5.75 -1.76 -10.93
C ALA A 54 6.49 -0.82 -9.97
N ILE A 55 7.81 -0.94 -9.83
CA ILE A 55 8.63 0.02 -9.06
C ILE A 55 8.50 1.42 -9.66
N TYR A 56 8.73 1.56 -10.97
CA TYR A 56 8.60 2.86 -11.64
C TYR A 56 7.18 3.41 -11.60
N GLY A 57 6.16 2.54 -11.66
CA GLY A 57 4.75 2.91 -11.53
C GLY A 57 4.37 3.45 -10.15
N LYS A 58 5.16 3.16 -9.11
CA LYS A 58 4.99 3.74 -7.76
C LYS A 58 5.73 5.07 -7.56
N LEU A 59 6.48 5.58 -8.54
CA LEU A 59 7.10 6.90 -8.39
C LEU A 59 6.03 7.99 -8.52
N ARG A 60 5.95 8.88 -7.52
CA ARG A 60 5.08 10.06 -7.60
C ARG A 60 5.60 11.02 -8.66
N ASN A 61 4.69 11.81 -9.23
CA ASN A 61 5.09 12.99 -9.99
C ASN A 61 5.92 13.91 -9.09
N GLY A 62 7.11 14.29 -9.56
CA GLY A 62 8.05 15.14 -8.82
C GLY A 62 7.74 16.64 -8.88
N HIS A 63 6.73 17.06 -9.64
CA HIS A 63 6.40 18.48 -9.83
C HIS A 63 5.28 18.91 -8.88
N ASN A 64 5.36 20.16 -8.40
CA ASN A 64 4.30 20.84 -7.66
C ASN A 64 3.78 20.08 -6.43
N ARG A 65 4.71 19.43 -5.71
CA ARG A 65 4.39 18.52 -4.60
C ARG A 65 3.99 19.25 -3.31
N VAL A 66 4.45 20.48 -3.10
CA VAL A 66 4.25 21.22 -1.84
C VAL A 66 3.10 22.22 -2.01
N GLY A 67 1.85 21.79 -1.80
CA GLY A 67 0.70 22.70 -1.93
C GLY A 67 0.55 23.35 -3.31
N GLY A 68 1.09 22.71 -4.36
CA GLY A 68 1.11 23.24 -5.74
C GLY A 68 2.42 23.90 -6.16
N ASP A 69 3.35 24.11 -5.23
CA ASP A 69 4.70 24.63 -5.51
C ASP A 69 5.74 23.51 -5.56
N TYR A 70 6.91 23.83 -6.11
CA TYR A 70 8.10 23.00 -5.99
C TYR A 70 8.71 23.10 -4.59
N LEU A 71 9.49 22.09 -4.22
CA LEU A 71 10.09 21.98 -2.89
C LEU A 71 11.19 23.04 -2.64
N ASP A 72 11.78 23.58 -3.70
CA ASP A 72 12.74 24.70 -3.64
C ASP A 72 12.08 25.99 -3.11
N ALA A 73 10.78 26.17 -3.27
CA ALA A 73 10.04 27.29 -2.69
C ALA A 73 9.97 27.20 -1.15
N ALA A 74 10.23 26.02 -0.59
CA ALA A 74 10.37 25.80 0.85
C ALA A 74 11.84 25.89 1.33
N SER A 75 12.81 26.05 0.42
CA SER A 75 14.20 26.37 0.74
C SER A 75 14.48 27.86 0.54
N ASP A 76 15.76 28.25 0.55
CA ASP A 76 16.25 29.59 0.23
C ASP A 76 16.48 29.82 -1.28
N ASP A 77 16.21 28.84 -2.13
CA ASP A 77 16.42 28.91 -3.59
C ASP A 77 15.27 29.60 -4.33
N ALA A 78 14.05 29.56 -3.78
CA ALA A 78 12.86 30.16 -4.40
C ALA A 78 11.87 30.68 -3.36
N ILE A 79 10.85 31.42 -3.82
CA ILE A 79 9.73 31.87 -3.00
C ILE A 79 8.41 31.52 -3.66
N SER A 80 7.47 30.98 -2.89
CA SER A 80 6.11 30.73 -3.37
C SER A 80 5.37 32.04 -3.64
N SER A 81 4.53 32.04 -4.67
CA SER A 81 3.56 33.10 -4.90
C SER A 81 2.38 33.07 -3.91
N ALA A 82 2.14 31.93 -3.24
CA ALA A 82 1.15 31.77 -2.21
C ALA A 82 1.74 32.13 -0.84
N THR A 83 1.42 33.33 -0.35
CA THR A 83 2.04 33.92 0.86
C THR A 83 1.25 33.72 2.15
N SER A 84 0.21 32.85 2.15
CA SER A 84 -0.57 32.61 3.37
C SER A 84 0.26 31.82 4.40
N PRO A 85 0.22 32.20 5.69
CA PRO A 85 0.92 31.49 6.78
C PRO A 85 0.55 30.01 6.92
N THR A 86 -0.60 29.60 6.39
CA THR A 86 -1.09 28.21 6.46
C THR A 86 -0.77 27.39 5.23
N THR A 87 -0.09 27.95 4.23
CA THR A 87 0.34 27.20 3.04
C THR A 87 1.43 26.20 3.42
N SER A 88 1.41 25.02 2.80
CA SER A 88 2.39 23.97 3.04
C SER A 88 3.83 24.48 2.89
N VAL A 89 4.11 25.29 1.87
CA VAL A 89 5.44 25.90 1.65
C VAL A 89 5.86 26.79 2.80
N THR A 90 4.99 27.71 3.24
CA THR A 90 5.32 28.64 4.34
C THR A 90 5.53 27.88 5.65
N LEU A 91 4.71 26.86 5.92
CA LEU A 91 4.87 26.02 7.10
C LEU A 91 6.24 25.32 7.08
N LEU A 92 6.65 24.76 5.94
CA LEU A 92 7.94 24.08 5.79
C LEU A 92 9.13 25.04 5.90
N SER A 93 9.11 26.17 5.17
CA SER A 93 10.22 27.12 5.16
C SER A 93 10.44 27.82 6.49
N THR A 94 9.38 28.00 7.29
CA THR A 94 9.45 28.61 8.63
C THR A 94 9.61 27.59 9.75
N GLY A 95 9.52 26.29 9.46
CA GLY A 95 9.52 25.23 10.49
C GLY A 95 8.28 25.26 11.40
N SER A 96 7.17 25.87 10.95
CA SER A 96 5.94 26.05 11.72
C SER A 96 5.08 24.78 11.78
N TYR A 97 5.68 23.63 12.07
CA TYR A 97 4.99 22.33 12.14
C TYR A 97 5.54 21.44 13.25
N ASN A 98 4.78 20.40 13.59
CA ASN A 98 5.18 19.31 14.48
C ASN A 98 4.75 17.96 13.89
N SER A 99 4.97 16.86 14.62
CA SER A 99 4.62 15.50 14.17
C SER A 99 3.12 15.27 13.88
N TYR A 100 2.24 16.14 14.39
CA TYR A 100 0.78 16.09 14.16
C TYR A 100 0.31 17.08 13.09
N THR A 101 1.05 18.17 12.87
CA THR A 101 0.68 19.26 11.96
C THR A 101 1.59 19.35 10.73
N PHE A 102 2.39 18.34 10.46
CA PHE A 102 3.24 18.28 9.28
C PHE A 102 2.38 18.31 8.00
N PRO A 103 2.73 19.10 6.98
CA PRO A 103 1.96 19.16 5.75
C PRO A 103 1.81 17.78 5.09
N GLY A 104 0.57 17.32 4.94
CA GLY A 104 0.27 15.96 4.48
C GLY A 104 0.79 15.64 3.07
N ASP A 105 0.92 16.65 2.20
CA ASP A 105 1.48 16.47 0.87
C ASP A 105 2.96 16.03 0.90
N GLU A 106 3.67 16.44 1.96
CA GLU A 106 5.07 16.10 2.21
C GLU A 106 5.26 14.93 3.18
N ASP A 107 4.26 14.57 3.98
CA ASP A 107 4.29 13.30 4.74
C ASP A 107 4.06 12.11 3.81
N SER A 108 5.13 11.71 3.11
CA SER A 108 5.10 10.60 2.16
C SER A 108 5.58 9.27 2.74
N TRP A 109 5.77 9.18 4.07
CA TRP A 109 6.28 7.96 4.70
C TRP A 109 5.38 6.76 4.42
N ALA A 110 4.08 6.90 4.68
CA ALA A 110 3.08 5.86 4.44
C ALA A 110 2.95 5.48 2.95
N TYR A 111 3.32 6.37 2.04
CA TYR A 111 3.31 6.09 0.60
C TYR A 111 4.52 5.23 0.18
N TYR A 112 5.71 5.54 0.69
CA TYR A 112 6.95 4.85 0.30
C TYR A 112 7.17 3.51 1.04
N TYR A 113 6.62 3.36 2.25
CA TYR A 113 6.79 2.17 3.09
C TYR A 113 5.48 1.39 3.26
N GLN A 114 4.85 1.03 2.13
CA GLN A 114 3.69 0.14 2.08
C GLN A 114 4.07 -1.32 2.27
#